data_AF-A0A158KWZ2-F1
#
_entry.id   AF-A0A158KWZ2-F1
#
_cell.length_a   1.000
_cell.length_b   1.000
_cell.length_c   1.000
_cell.angle_alpha   90.00
_cell.angle_beta   90.00
_cell.angle_gamma   90.00
#
_symmetry.space_group_name_H-M   'P 1'
#
loop_
_entity.id
_entity.type
_entity.pdbx_description
1 polymer ?
#
loop_
_entity_poly.entity_id
_entity_poly.type
_entity_poly.pdbx_seq_one_letter_code
_entity_poly.pdbx_strand_id
1 'polypeptide(L)'
;MDDLRPFPLFKGATRVPTKLGVPTTPLLVAVCIVAILAMWASLWCWLLLLPVLAIMRLITKHDDRAFGIWWLWFETKGRNRNKRFWGGSSYSPTDYRGRK
;
A
#
# COMPACT_ATOMS: atom_id res chain seq x y z
N MET A 1 20.42 -31.02 -6.07
CA MET A 1 19.82 -29.93 -5.27
C MET A 1 18.56 -30.51 -4.63
N ASP A 2 18.73 -31.54 -3.80
CA ASP A 2 17.65 -32.50 -3.50
C ASP A 2 17.34 -32.61 -1.99
N ASP A 3 17.84 -31.66 -1.19
CA ASP A 3 17.61 -31.59 0.27
C ASP A 3 17.12 -30.19 0.71
N LEU A 4 16.14 -29.63 -0.01
CA LEU A 4 15.37 -28.48 0.49
C LEU A 4 14.02 -28.99 0.99
N ARG A 5 14.00 -29.53 2.21
CA ARG A 5 12.75 -29.88 2.88
C ARG A 5 11.89 -28.61 3.02
N PRO A 6 10.69 -28.54 2.42
CA PRO A 6 9.86 -27.36 2.49
C PRO A 6 9.39 -27.13 3.92
N PHE A 7 9.83 -26.03 4.53
CA PHE A 7 9.33 -25.59 5.82
C PHE A 7 7.86 -25.17 5.70
N PRO A 8 7.00 -25.47 6.68
CA PRO A 8 5.61 -25.01 6.66
C PRO A 8 5.59 -23.47 6.73
N LEU A 9 5.10 -22.83 5.65
CA LEU A 9 4.94 -21.38 5.61
C LEU A 9 3.67 -20.97 6.36
N PHE A 10 3.85 -20.34 7.52
CA PHE A 10 2.74 -19.79 8.29
C PHE A 10 2.19 -18.52 7.63
N LYS A 11 1.10 -18.67 6.86
CA LYS A 11 0.44 -17.53 6.18
C LYS A 11 0.08 -16.39 7.13
N GLY A 12 -0.23 -16.72 8.39
CA GLY A 12 -0.53 -15.75 9.45
C GLY A 12 0.64 -14.83 9.82
N ALA A 13 1.89 -15.25 9.62
CA ALA A 13 3.07 -14.43 9.92
C ALA A 13 3.32 -13.33 8.87
N THR A 14 2.67 -13.40 7.70
CA THR A 14 2.85 -12.41 6.62
C THR A 14 1.58 -11.63 6.28
N ARG A 15 0.43 -11.94 6.89
CA ARG A 15 -0.82 -11.21 6.64
C ARG A 15 -0.68 -9.78 7.19
N VAL A 16 -1.31 -8.84 6.50
CA VAL A 16 -1.38 -7.48 7.05
C VAL A 16 -2.32 -7.44 8.26
N PRO A 17 -2.03 -6.60 9.27
CA PRO A 17 -2.93 -6.40 10.39
C PRO A 17 -4.23 -5.75 9.89
N THR A 18 -5.35 -6.44 10.05
CA THR A 18 -6.67 -5.96 9.64
C THR A 18 -7.61 -5.83 10.85
N LYS A 19 -8.45 -4.80 10.84
CA LYS A 19 -9.61 -4.65 11.74
C LYS A 19 -10.86 -4.48 10.89
N LEU A 20 -11.94 -5.17 11.24
CA LEU A 20 -13.21 -5.13 10.49
C LEU A 20 -13.06 -5.46 8.99
N GLY A 21 -12.05 -6.26 8.62
CA GLY A 21 -11.73 -6.62 7.23
C GLY A 21 -10.93 -5.57 6.45
N VAL A 22 -10.44 -4.51 7.10
CA VAL A 22 -9.68 -3.42 6.49
C VAL A 22 -8.30 -3.29 7.16
N PRO A 23 -7.20 -3.07 6.40
CA PRO A 23 -5.88 -2.90 6.98
C PRO A 23 -5.82 -1.69 7.93
N THR A 24 -5.13 -1.83 9.05
CA THR A 24 -5.13 -0.82 10.13
C THR A 24 -4.49 0.49 9.71
N THR A 25 -3.44 0.45 8.90
CA THR A 25 -2.73 1.64 8.39
C THR A 25 -3.62 2.53 7.51
N PRO A 26 -4.26 2.06 6.43
CA PRO A 26 -5.14 2.88 5.62
C PRO A 26 -6.41 3.29 6.39
N LEU A 27 -6.89 2.47 7.34
CA LEU A 27 -8.02 2.84 8.20
C LEU A 27 -7.70 4.07 9.05
N LEU A 28 -6.51 4.10 9.67
CA LEU A 28 -6.08 5.25 10.47
C LEU A 28 -5.96 6.51 9.61
N VAL A 29 -5.34 6.39 8.43
CA VAL A 29 -5.21 7.51 7.48
C VAL A 29 -6.58 8.05 7.06
N ALA A 30 -7.53 7.17 6.74
CA ALA A 30 -8.89 7.56 6.38
C ALA A 30 -9.59 8.33 7.52
N VAL A 31 -9.48 7.84 8.76
CA VAL A 31 -10.03 8.53 9.94
C VAL A 31 -9.38 9.90 10.15
N CYS A 32 -8.06 10.01 10.03
CA CYS A 32 -7.37 11.30 10.16
C CYS A 32 -7.83 12.31 9.09
N ILE A 33 -7.95 11.88 7.83
CA ILE A 33 -8.41 12.75 6.74
C ILE A 33 -9.84 13.23 6.99
N VAL A 34 -10.75 12.32 7.36
CA VAL A 34 -12.15 12.69 7.65
C VAL A 34 -12.24 13.59 8.88
N ALA A 35 -11.43 13.35 9.93
CA ALA A 35 -11.38 14.20 11.11
C ALA A 35 -10.92 15.63 10.78
N ILE A 36 -9.89 15.79 9.93
CA ILE A 36 -9.44 17.10 9.45
C ILE A 36 -10.56 17.81 8.67
N LEU A 37 -11.24 17.10 7.77
CA LEU A 37 -12.38 17.64 7.03
C LEU A 37 -13.53 18.05 7.96
N ALA A 38 -13.82 17.23 8.98
CA ALA A 38 -14.87 17.54 9.94
C ALA A 38 -14.54 18.78 10.78
N MET A 39 -13.27 18.98 11.11
CA MET A 39 -12.80 20.16 11.83
C MET A 39 -12.88 21.43 10.98
N TRP A 40 -12.54 21.34 9.69
CA TRP A 40 -12.50 22.50 8.79
C TRP A 40 -13.86 22.88 8.19
N ALA A 41 -14.71 21.89 7.89
CA ALA A 41 -15.95 22.10 7.15
C ALA A 41 -17.19 21.96 8.06
N SER A 42 -17.39 20.78 8.65
CA SER A 42 -18.55 20.53 9.51
C SER A 42 -18.46 19.18 10.23
N LEU A 43 -19.04 19.07 11.42
CA LEU A 43 -19.17 17.80 12.15
C LEU A 43 -19.89 16.72 11.30
N TRP A 44 -20.78 17.11 10.38
CA TRP A 44 -21.45 16.19 9.46
C TRP A 44 -20.50 15.41 8.54
N CYS A 45 -19.26 15.88 8.34
CA CYS A 45 -18.27 15.17 7.53
C CYS A 45 -17.89 13.81 8.12
N TRP A 46 -18.14 13.54 9.41
CA TRP A 46 -17.94 12.20 9.99
C TRP A 46 -18.75 11.11 9.27
N LEU A 47 -19.89 11.46 8.66
CA LEU A 47 -20.70 10.52 7.86
C LEU A 47 -19.93 9.98 6.65
N LEU A 48 -18.88 10.66 6.17
CA LEU A 48 -18.02 10.20 5.09
C LEU A 48 -17.26 8.92 5.44
N LEU A 49 -17.08 8.59 6.73
CA LEU A 49 -16.45 7.33 7.10
C LEU A 49 -17.24 6.11 6.63
N LEU A 50 -18.57 6.17 6.60
CA LEU A 50 -19.40 5.04 6.18
C LEU A 50 -19.11 4.60 4.73
N PRO A 51 -19.21 5.48 3.72
CA PRO A 51 -18.87 5.10 2.34
C PRO A 51 -17.38 4.77 2.19
N VAL A 52 -16.48 5.47 2.89
CA VAL A 52 -15.04 5.19 2.83
C VAL A 52 -14.74 3.77 3.33
N LEU A 53 -15.30 3.36 4.47
CA LEU A 53 -15.13 2.01 5.00
C LEU A 53 -15.73 0.94 4.07
N ALA A 54 -16.88 1.22 3.45
CA ALA A 54 -17.49 0.31 2.48
C ALA A 54 -16.60 0.08 1.26
N ILE A 55 -16.05 1.16 0.69
CA ILE A 55 -15.11 1.09 -0.44
C ILE A 55 -13.84 0.35 -0.04
N MET A 56 -13.27 0.67 1.12
CA MET A 56 -12.06 -0.01 1.62
C MET A 56 -12.30 -1.52 1.78
N ARG A 57 -13.44 -1.93 2.34
CA ARG A 57 -13.81 -3.35 2.44
C ARG A 57 -13.96 -4.01 1.07
N LEU A 58 -14.51 -3.32 0.08
CA LEU A 58 -14.66 -3.87 -1.26
C LEU A 58 -13.30 -4.15 -1.91
N ILE A 59 -12.34 -3.23 -1.72
CA ILE A 59 -10.96 -3.40 -2.19
C ILE A 59 -10.28 -4.57 -1.46
N THR A 60 -10.37 -4.59 -0.13
CA THR A 60 -9.64 -5.57 0.69
C THR A 60 -10.22 -6.97 0.62
N LYS A 61 -11.49 -7.10 0.18
CA LYS A 61 -12.08 -8.40 -0.17
C LYS A 61 -11.34 -9.09 -1.32
N HIS A 62 -10.77 -8.31 -2.25
CA HIS A 62 -10.03 -8.84 -3.39
C HIS A 62 -8.55 -9.06 -3.05
N ASP A 63 -7.92 -8.09 -2.37
CA ASP A 63 -6.51 -8.15 -1.96
C ASP A 63 -6.30 -7.34 -0.67
N ASP A 64 -5.89 -8.01 0.40
CA ASP A 64 -5.63 -7.41 1.71
C ASP A 64 -4.42 -6.46 1.68
N ARG A 65 -3.47 -6.68 0.76
CA ARG A 65 -2.24 -5.88 0.59
C ARG A 65 -2.34 -4.78 -0.45
N ALA A 66 -3.48 -4.61 -1.14
CA ALA A 66 -3.67 -3.65 -2.22
C ALA A 66 -3.15 -2.24 -1.89
N PHE A 67 -3.53 -1.70 -0.73
CA PHE A 67 -3.10 -0.36 -0.28
C PHE A 67 -1.58 -0.25 -0.11
N GLY A 68 -0.93 -1.31 0.39
CA GLY A 68 0.52 -1.35 0.53
C GLY A 68 1.22 -1.40 -0.82
N ILE A 69 0.67 -2.15 -1.78
CA ILE A 69 1.19 -2.22 -3.15
C ILE A 69 1.05 -0.87 -3.86
N TRP A 70 -0.07 -0.18 -3.69
CA TRP A 70 -0.26 1.17 -4.23
C TRP A 70 0.71 2.18 -3.62
N TRP A 71 0.94 2.10 -2.31
CA TRP A 71 1.94 2.93 -1.65
C TRP A 71 3.35 2.66 -2.17
N LEU A 72 3.72 1.38 -2.31
CA LEU A 72 5.02 0.98 -2.86
C LEU A 72 5.18 1.44 -4.31
N TRP A 73 4.12 1.33 -5.12
CA TRP A 73 4.11 1.82 -6.49
C TRP A 73 4.31 3.34 -6.54
N PHE A 74 3.66 4.08 -5.64
CA PHE A 74 3.83 5.53 -5.56
C PHE A 74 5.27 5.91 -5.21
N GLU A 75 5.86 5.26 -4.21
CA GLU A 75 7.25 5.52 -3.79
C GLU A 75 8.26 5.12 -4.88
N THR A 76 8.02 4.00 -5.58
CA THR A 76 8.99 3.45 -6.54
C THR A 76 8.88 4.01 -7.95
N LYS A 77 7.67 4.32 -8.41
CA LYS A 77 7.40 4.76 -9.79
C LYS A 77 6.79 6.16 -9.83
N GLY A 78 5.88 6.48 -8.91
CA GLY A 78 5.22 7.79 -8.84
C GLY A 78 6.21 8.93 -8.55
N ARG A 79 7.01 8.77 -7.49
CA ARG A 79 8.04 9.74 -7.09
C ARG A 79 9.29 9.74 -7.96
N ASN A 80 9.48 8.71 -8.79
CA ASN A 80 10.70 8.61 -9.55
C ASN A 80 10.73 9.58 -10.76
N ARG A 81 11.55 10.62 -10.65
CA ARG A 81 11.80 11.60 -11.72
C ARG A 81 12.83 11.14 -12.76
N ASN A 82 13.73 10.22 -12.40
CA ASN A 82 14.80 9.76 -13.28
C ASN A 82 14.33 8.76 -14.36
N LYS A 83 13.07 8.34 -14.30
CA LYS A 83 12.50 7.31 -15.18
C LYS A 83 12.66 7.59 -16.66
N ARG A 84 12.64 8.87 -17.06
CA ARG A 84 12.80 9.28 -18.46
C ARG A 84 14.23 9.07 -18.98
N PHE A 85 15.22 9.21 -18.10
CA PHE A 85 16.63 9.05 -18.46
C PHE A 85 17.00 7.56 -18.55
N TRP A 86 16.56 6.74 -17.59
CA TRP A 86 16.92 5.31 -17.52
C TRP A 86 15.93 4.36 -18.22
N GLY A 87 14.79 4.86 -18.72
CA GLY A 87 13.70 4.02 -19.25
C GLY A 87 12.94 3.21 -18.19
N GLY A 88 13.19 3.46 -16.91
CA GLY A 88 12.59 2.74 -15.78
C GLY A 88 13.04 3.29 -14.43
N SER A 89 12.59 2.68 -13.33
CA SER A 89 13.06 3.07 -12.00
C SER A 89 14.42 2.47 -11.69
N SER A 90 15.45 3.32 -11.65
CA SER A 90 16.80 2.97 -11.19
C SER A 90 17.14 3.74 -9.92
N TYR A 91 17.66 3.03 -8.91
CA TYR A 91 18.15 3.62 -7.65
C TYR A 91 19.68 3.76 -7.61
N SER A 92 20.37 3.24 -8.62
CA SER A 92 21.82 3.37 -8.76
C SER A 92 22.17 4.10 -10.06
N PRO A 93 23.16 5.00 -10.05
CA PRO A 93 23.68 5.63 -11.27
C PRO A 93 24.59 4.68 -12.07
N THR A 94 24.92 3.50 -11.54
CA THR A 94 25.81 2.55 -12.21
C THR A 94 25.11 1.88 -13.39
N ASP A 95 25.56 2.21 -14.60
CA ASP A 95 25.17 1.49 -15.81
C ASP A 95 26.04 0.23 -15.96
N TYR A 96 25.38 -0.94 -15.96
CA TYR A 96 26.03 -2.23 -16.12
C TYR A 96 26.12 -2.69 -17.58
N ARG A 97 25.57 -1.93 -18.54
CA ARG A 97 25.57 -2.30 -19.98
C ARG A 97 26.96 -2.40 -20.60
N GLY A 98 28.02 -1.96 -19.92
CA GLY A 98 29.40 -1.93 -20.44
C GLY A 98 30.44 -2.78 -19.71
N ARG A 99 30.11 -3.49 -18.62
CA ARG A 99 31.09 -4.36 -17.95
C ARG A 99 31.11 -5.75 -18.60
N LYS A 100 32.20 -6.04 -19.32
CA LYS A 100 32.62 -7.40 -19.65
C LYS A 100 33.28 -8.05 -18.43
#